data_AF-A0A389MSW4-F1
#
_entry.id   AF-A0A389MSW4-F1
#
_cell.length_a   1.000
_cell.length_b   1.000
_cell.length_c   1.000
_cell.angle_alpha   90.00
_cell.angle_beta   90.00
_cell.angle_gamma   90.00
#
_symmetry.space_group_name_H-M   'P 1'
#
loop_
_entity.id
_entity.type
_entity.pdbx_description
1 polymer ?
#
loop_
_entity_poly.entity_id
_entity_poly.type
_entity_poly.pdbx_seq_one_letter_code
_entity_poly.pdbx_strand_id
1 'polypeptide(L)'
;MSRSVYQLPTPEAVARLVSTHGFDTAVSRWGHITDSRALASLARTGRAQAGQRPLAERPRRTPSDIELAALETACVIGSLSAGVRVAGINESSLCGVFTGRGLDWPRQSSAARAVTSTDVALSHRGDLAAAARIQARRAHEQAVYAVLRAALALVPEQPPTGRPVLPEPSPALRDALKGLDRTAVEQVFPNLF
;
A
#
# COMPACT_ATOMS: atom_id res chain seq x y z
N MET A 1 -10.47 39.60 -15.08
CA MET A 1 -10.15 38.46 -14.18
C MET A 1 -10.41 37.16 -14.92
N SER A 2 -9.38 36.58 -15.56
CA SER A 2 -9.48 35.30 -16.28
C SER A 2 -9.56 34.15 -15.28
N ARG A 3 -10.77 33.68 -14.99
CA ARG A 3 -11.01 32.49 -14.17
C ARG A 3 -10.48 31.29 -14.96
N SER A 4 -9.36 30.73 -14.54
CA SER A 4 -8.80 29.52 -15.17
C SER A 4 -9.76 28.36 -14.95
N VAL A 5 -10.61 28.09 -15.95
CA VAL A 5 -11.66 27.05 -15.88
C VAL A 5 -11.05 25.65 -15.84
N TYR A 6 -9.78 25.49 -16.23
CA TYR A 6 -9.13 24.18 -16.43
C TYR A 6 -8.12 23.80 -15.35
N GLN A 7 -8.20 24.36 -14.15
CA GLN A 7 -7.28 23.98 -13.08
C GLN A 7 -7.73 22.66 -12.43
N LEU A 8 -6.85 21.65 -12.46
CA LEU A 8 -7.04 20.41 -11.72
C LEU A 8 -7.19 20.71 -10.22
N PRO A 9 -8.17 20.10 -9.54
CA PRO A 9 -8.40 20.39 -8.14
C PRO A 9 -7.32 19.78 -7.25
N THR A 10 -6.88 20.52 -6.22
CA THR A 10 -5.98 19.98 -5.19
C THR A 10 -6.75 19.09 -4.22
N PRO A 11 -6.12 18.05 -3.63
CA PRO A 11 -6.77 17.17 -2.65
C PRO A 11 -7.47 17.93 -1.52
N GLU A 12 -6.81 18.95 -0.97
CA GLU A 12 -7.31 19.77 0.12
C GLU A 12 -8.56 20.57 -0.27
N ALA A 13 -8.57 21.16 -1.47
CA ALA A 13 -9.71 21.92 -1.97
C ALA A 13 -10.95 21.04 -2.17
N VAL A 14 -10.76 19.81 -2.69
CA VAL A 14 -11.86 18.85 -2.83
C VAL A 14 -12.35 18.42 -1.45
N ALA A 15 -11.45 18.05 -0.52
CA ALA A 15 -11.82 17.63 0.83
C ALA A 15 -12.66 18.69 1.55
N ARG A 16 -12.23 19.96 1.50
CA ARG A 16 -12.93 21.10 2.10
C ARG A 16 -14.29 21.35 1.47
N LEU A 17 -14.41 21.26 0.14
CA LEU A 17 -15.68 21.47 -0.53
C LEU A 17 -16.67 20.35 -0.20
N VAL A 18 -16.21 19.10 -0.19
CA VAL A 18 -17.04 17.95 0.17
C VAL A 18 -17.51 18.05 1.62
N SER A 19 -16.65 18.48 2.55
CA SER A 19 -17.02 18.60 3.97
C SER A 19 -18.03 19.70 4.25
N THR A 20 -18.04 20.77 3.44
CA THR A 20 -18.90 21.94 3.65
C THR A 20 -20.18 21.92 2.82
N HIS A 21 -20.14 21.34 1.62
CA HIS A 21 -21.24 21.41 0.64
C HIS A 21 -21.62 20.05 0.03
N GLY A 22 -21.03 18.95 0.50
CA GLY A 22 -21.31 17.60 0.00
C GLY A 22 -20.60 17.23 -1.31
N PHE A 23 -20.65 15.95 -1.63
CA PHE A 23 -19.90 15.39 -2.77
C PHE A 23 -20.46 15.82 -4.14
N ASP A 24 -21.78 15.96 -4.25
CA ASP A 24 -22.45 16.37 -5.50
C ASP A 24 -22.01 17.77 -5.96
N THR A 25 -21.70 18.66 -5.01
CA THR A 25 -21.15 19.99 -5.30
C THR A 25 -19.74 19.89 -5.90
N ALA A 26 -18.91 18.93 -5.46
CA ALA A 26 -17.59 18.70 -6.03
C ALA A 26 -17.67 18.11 -7.44
N VAL A 27 -18.59 17.16 -7.68
CA VAL A 27 -18.87 16.60 -9.01
C VAL A 27 -19.39 17.69 -9.95
N SER A 28 -20.32 18.54 -9.50
CA SER A 28 -20.83 19.65 -10.31
C SER A 28 -19.72 20.63 -10.70
N ARG A 29 -18.75 20.86 -9.81
CA ARG A 29 -17.66 21.81 -10.03
C ARG A 29 -16.53 21.26 -10.90
N TRP A 30 -16.15 20.00 -10.77
CA TRP A 30 -14.97 19.43 -11.41
C TRP A 30 -15.22 18.16 -12.23
N GLY A 31 -16.45 17.66 -12.28
CA GLY A 31 -16.81 16.42 -12.99
C GLY A 31 -16.57 16.45 -14.49
N HIS A 32 -16.43 17.65 -15.07
CA HIS A 32 -16.07 17.85 -16.48
C HIS A 32 -14.56 17.73 -16.75
N ILE A 33 -13.71 17.74 -15.71
CA ILE A 33 -12.23 17.65 -15.81
C ILE A 33 -11.73 16.35 -15.20
N THR A 34 -12.42 15.83 -14.18
CA THR A 34 -11.96 14.70 -13.38
C THR A 34 -13.15 13.81 -13.03
N ASP A 35 -12.99 12.50 -13.20
CA ASP A 35 -14.06 11.56 -12.91
C ASP A 35 -14.42 11.54 -11.41
N SER A 36 -15.64 11.09 -11.10
CA SER A 36 -16.13 11.04 -9.72
C SER A 36 -15.29 10.15 -8.81
N ARG A 37 -14.62 9.11 -9.31
CA ARG A 37 -13.74 8.26 -8.49
C ARG A 37 -12.47 8.99 -8.11
N ALA A 38 -11.86 9.72 -9.03
CA ALA A 38 -10.70 10.55 -8.82
C ALA A 38 -11.02 11.71 -7.87
N LEU A 39 -12.19 12.35 -7.99
CA LEU A 39 -12.66 13.34 -7.01
C LEU A 39 -12.84 12.72 -5.61
N ALA A 40 -13.41 11.53 -5.51
CA ALA A 40 -13.52 10.82 -4.23
C ALA A 40 -12.14 10.42 -3.66
N SER A 41 -11.15 10.14 -4.52
CA SER A 41 -9.75 9.93 -4.10
C SER A 41 -9.14 11.20 -3.54
N LEU A 42 -9.22 12.31 -4.28
CA LEU A 42 -8.72 13.62 -3.85
C LEU A 42 -9.34 14.07 -2.52
N ALA A 43 -10.65 13.91 -2.36
CA ALA A 43 -11.35 14.22 -1.12
C ALA A 43 -10.88 13.37 0.07
N ARG A 44 -10.47 12.12 -0.15
CA ARG A 44 -9.93 11.24 0.90
C ARG A 44 -8.49 11.64 1.23
N THR A 45 -7.65 11.83 0.21
CA THR A 45 -6.27 12.28 0.38
C THR A 45 -6.21 13.62 1.12
N GLY A 46 -7.03 14.59 0.75
CA GLY A 46 -7.08 15.88 1.44
C GLY A 46 -7.55 15.78 2.90
N ARG A 47 -8.49 14.87 3.20
CA ARG A 47 -8.89 14.59 4.60
C ARG A 47 -7.76 13.96 5.41
N ALA A 48 -7.07 12.98 4.83
CA ALA A 48 -5.92 12.33 5.47
C ALA A 48 -4.77 13.32 5.72
N GLN A 49 -4.47 14.21 4.75
CA GLN A 49 -3.50 15.29 4.89
C GLN A 49 -3.89 16.28 6.00
N ALA A 50 -5.18 16.55 6.17
CA ALA A 50 -5.71 17.39 7.24
C ALA A 50 -5.87 16.65 8.59
N GLY A 51 -5.38 15.42 8.72
CA GLY A 51 -5.47 14.61 9.94
C GLY A 51 -6.89 14.15 10.30
N GLN A 52 -7.85 14.27 9.37
CA GLN A 52 -9.23 13.87 9.60
C GLN A 52 -9.40 12.37 9.41
N ARG A 53 -10.00 11.70 10.41
CA ARG A 53 -10.33 10.27 10.34
C ARG A 53 -11.51 10.02 9.38
N PRO A 54 -11.61 8.83 8.77
CA PRO A 54 -12.80 8.44 8.02
C PRO A 54 -14.06 8.56 8.88
N LEU A 55 -15.14 9.11 8.31
CA LEU A 55 -16.44 9.32 8.99
C LEU A 55 -17.10 8.03 9.51
N ALA A 56 -16.72 6.87 8.96
CA ALA A 56 -17.11 5.56 9.47
C ALA A 56 -16.03 4.53 9.11
N GLU A 57 -15.30 4.02 10.09
CA GLU A 57 -14.49 2.81 9.89
C GLU A 57 -15.38 1.59 10.07
N ARG A 58 -15.48 0.75 9.05
CA ARG A 58 -16.02 -0.60 9.24
C ARG A 58 -15.10 -1.35 10.21
N PRO A 59 -15.64 -2.12 11.16
CA PRO A 59 -14.82 -2.92 12.07
C PRO A 59 -13.90 -3.83 11.25
N ARG A 60 -12.59 -3.67 11.45
CA ARG A 60 -11.59 -4.49 10.75
C ARG A 60 -11.54 -5.86 11.42
N ARG A 61 -11.56 -6.90 10.60
CA ARG A 61 -11.49 -8.30 11.07
C ARG A 61 -10.05 -8.78 11.28
N THR A 62 -9.06 -8.05 10.76
CA THR A 62 -7.65 -8.43 10.81
C THR A 62 -6.91 -7.57 11.85
N PRO A 63 -5.99 -8.18 12.62
CA PRO A 63 -5.06 -7.44 13.49
C PRO A 63 -4.29 -6.34 12.75
N SER A 64 -4.12 -5.18 13.40
CA SER A 64 -3.49 -4.01 12.78
C SER A 64 -2.01 -4.23 12.41
N ASP A 65 -1.28 -5.06 13.15
CA ASP A 65 0.13 -5.39 12.88
C ASP A 65 0.28 -6.17 11.56
N ILE A 66 -0.62 -7.12 11.29
CA ILE A 66 -0.69 -7.86 10.02
C ILE A 66 -0.98 -6.90 8.86
N GLU A 67 -1.95 -6.02 9.04
CA GLU A 67 -2.34 -5.03 8.01
C GLU A 67 -1.20 -4.06 7.66
N LEU A 68 -0.45 -3.58 8.66
CA LEU A 68 0.65 -2.65 8.44
C LEU A 68 1.85 -3.32 7.77
N ALA A 69 2.19 -4.55 8.17
CA ALA A 69 3.23 -5.32 7.51
C ALA A 69 2.85 -5.68 6.06
N ALA A 70 1.57 -6.00 5.80
CA ALA A 70 1.07 -6.29 4.46
C ALA A 70 1.16 -5.05 3.54
N LEU A 71 0.76 -3.88 4.07
CA LEU A 71 0.84 -2.61 3.37
C LEU A 71 2.29 -2.29 3.00
N GLU A 72 3.19 -2.42 3.95
CA GLU A 72 4.60 -2.08 3.73
C GLU A 72 5.27 -3.08 2.77
N THR A 73 4.89 -4.36 2.85
CA THR A 73 5.36 -5.38 1.89
C THR A 73 4.90 -5.03 0.48
N ALA A 74 3.63 -4.61 0.32
CA ALA A 74 3.13 -4.21 -0.98
C ALA A 74 3.95 -3.05 -1.56
N CYS A 75 4.32 -2.05 -0.73
CA CYS A 75 5.17 -0.93 -1.14
C CYS A 75 6.59 -1.36 -1.54
N VAL A 76 7.25 -2.19 -0.73
CA VAL A 76 8.62 -2.68 -0.99
C VAL A 76 8.68 -3.54 -2.25
N ILE A 77 7.72 -4.43 -2.44
CA ILE A 77 7.63 -5.30 -3.63
C ILE A 77 7.09 -4.56 -4.86
N GLY A 78 6.37 -3.45 -4.66
CA GLY A 78 5.68 -2.73 -5.75
C GLY A 78 4.43 -3.46 -6.25
N SER A 79 3.76 -4.24 -5.41
CA SER A 79 2.56 -5.00 -5.78
C SER A 79 1.59 -5.17 -4.60
N LEU A 80 0.38 -4.63 -4.75
CA LEU A 80 -0.71 -4.89 -3.80
C LEU A 80 -0.95 -6.40 -3.60
N SER A 81 -0.97 -7.18 -4.68
CA SER A 81 -1.24 -8.62 -4.62
C SER A 81 -0.19 -9.41 -3.86
N ALA A 82 1.05 -8.90 -3.76
CA ALA A 82 2.08 -9.52 -2.92
C ALA A 82 1.73 -9.39 -1.43
N GLY A 83 1.40 -8.17 -0.97
CA GLY A 83 0.99 -7.91 0.41
C GLY A 83 -0.26 -8.69 0.82
N VAL A 84 -1.26 -8.77 -0.06
CA VAL A 84 -2.47 -9.59 0.13
C VAL A 84 -2.12 -11.06 0.36
N ARG A 85 -1.24 -11.61 -0.49
CA ARG A 85 -0.89 -13.03 -0.52
C ARG A 85 -0.15 -13.47 0.74
N VAL A 86 0.88 -12.73 1.14
CA VAL A 86 1.73 -13.07 2.30
C VAL A 86 0.99 -12.89 3.63
N ALA A 87 0.08 -11.92 3.70
CA ALA A 87 -0.71 -11.66 4.90
C ALA A 87 -1.98 -12.53 4.98
N GLY A 88 -2.36 -13.22 3.91
CA GLY A 88 -3.57 -14.05 3.86
C GLY A 88 -4.87 -13.27 4.03
N ILE A 89 -4.87 -11.98 3.66
CA ILE A 89 -6.05 -11.10 3.74
C ILE A 89 -6.72 -10.97 2.38
N ASN A 90 -7.92 -10.40 2.34
CA ASN A 90 -8.56 -10.09 1.07
C ASN A 90 -8.04 -8.74 0.51
N GLU A 91 -8.10 -8.59 -0.82
CA GLU A 91 -7.62 -7.38 -1.50
C GLU A 91 -8.38 -6.12 -1.07
N SER A 92 -9.70 -6.21 -0.91
CA SER A 92 -10.54 -5.10 -0.46
C SER A 92 -10.14 -4.57 0.92
N SER A 93 -9.71 -5.45 1.82
CA SER A 93 -9.21 -5.12 3.15
C SER A 93 -7.93 -4.31 3.01
N LEU A 94 -6.94 -4.80 2.26
CA LEU A 94 -5.68 -4.07 2.10
C LEU A 94 -5.89 -2.73 1.38
N CYS A 95 -6.73 -2.68 0.35
CA CYS A 95 -7.18 -1.43 -0.28
C CYS A 95 -7.82 -0.46 0.72
N GLY A 96 -8.62 -0.98 1.66
CA GLY A 96 -9.21 -0.24 2.77
C GLY A 96 -8.15 0.34 3.71
N VAL A 97 -7.09 -0.42 4.02
CA VAL A 97 -5.95 0.04 4.84
C VAL A 97 -5.21 1.18 4.12
N PHE A 98 -4.84 1.01 2.85
CA PHE A 98 -4.21 2.08 2.05
C PHE A 98 -5.08 3.34 2.02
N THR A 99 -6.36 3.16 1.72
CA THR A 99 -7.34 4.25 1.68
C THR A 99 -7.47 4.98 3.02
N GLY A 100 -7.64 4.24 4.12
CA GLY A 100 -7.81 4.81 5.46
C GLY A 100 -6.58 5.59 5.92
N ARG A 101 -5.41 5.23 5.38
CA ARG A 101 -4.13 5.91 5.64
C ARG A 101 -3.80 7.01 4.62
N GLY A 102 -4.66 7.25 3.64
CA GLY A 102 -4.46 8.29 2.61
C GLY A 102 -3.34 7.98 1.62
N LEU A 103 -3.07 6.70 1.38
CA LEU A 103 -2.01 6.24 0.48
C LEU A 103 -2.62 5.63 -0.79
N ASP A 104 -1.91 5.83 -1.91
CA ASP A 104 -2.14 5.04 -3.12
C ASP A 104 -1.47 3.67 -2.97
N TRP A 105 -2.12 2.63 -3.48
CA TRP A 105 -1.54 1.30 -3.49
C TRP A 105 -0.67 1.08 -4.73
N PRO A 106 0.46 0.36 -4.58
CA PRO A 106 1.37 0.10 -5.68
C PRO A 106 0.73 -0.85 -6.69
N ARG A 107 0.83 -0.47 -7.96
CA ARG A 107 0.39 -1.28 -9.09
C ARG A 107 1.58 -1.90 -9.77
N GLN A 108 1.53 -3.22 -9.95
CA GLN A 108 2.53 -3.93 -10.72
C GLN A 108 2.57 -3.40 -12.16
N SER A 109 3.77 -3.15 -12.68
CA SER A 109 3.96 -2.68 -14.05
C SER A 109 3.40 -3.68 -15.07
N SER A 110 3.02 -3.21 -16.26
CA SER A 110 2.51 -4.10 -17.32
C SER A 110 3.54 -5.17 -17.71
N ALA A 111 4.82 -4.79 -17.79
CA ALA A 111 5.91 -5.71 -18.06
C ALA A 111 6.05 -6.79 -16.98
N ALA A 112 6.05 -6.41 -15.69
CA ALA A 112 6.15 -7.36 -14.59
C ALA A 112 4.92 -8.29 -14.52
N ARG A 113 3.73 -7.77 -14.85
CA ARG A 113 2.51 -8.59 -14.97
C ARG A 113 2.64 -9.61 -16.10
N ALA A 114 3.09 -9.20 -17.28
CA ALA A 114 3.27 -10.10 -18.42
C ALA A 114 4.26 -11.24 -18.12
N VAL A 115 5.39 -10.94 -17.47
CA VAL A 115 6.35 -11.98 -17.01
C VAL A 115 5.68 -12.95 -16.05
N THR A 116 4.93 -12.44 -15.07
CA THR A 116 4.21 -13.27 -14.09
C THR A 116 3.19 -14.19 -14.77
N SER A 117 2.39 -13.66 -15.68
CA SER A 117 1.40 -14.43 -16.45
C SER A 117 2.05 -15.49 -17.35
N THR A 118 3.18 -15.15 -17.96
CA THR A 118 3.95 -16.08 -18.81
C THR A 118 4.48 -17.24 -17.99
N ASP A 119 5.12 -16.97 -16.84
CA ASP A 119 5.62 -18.02 -15.95
C ASP A 119 4.49 -18.93 -15.45
N VAL A 120 3.32 -18.37 -15.11
CA VAL A 120 2.15 -19.16 -14.70
C VAL A 120 1.69 -20.07 -15.86
N ALA A 121 1.57 -19.53 -17.06
CA ALA A 121 1.16 -20.30 -18.23
C ALA A 121 2.15 -21.43 -18.56
N LEU A 122 3.47 -21.16 -18.49
CA LEU A 122 4.51 -22.16 -18.71
C LEU A 122 4.49 -23.24 -17.60
N SER A 123 4.35 -22.84 -16.35
CA SER A 123 4.25 -23.77 -15.22
C SER A 123 3.06 -24.72 -15.36
N HIS A 124 1.88 -24.22 -15.79
CA HIS A 124 0.72 -25.07 -16.08
C HIS A 124 0.95 -26.06 -17.22
N ARG A 125 1.90 -25.78 -18.11
CA ARG A 125 2.33 -26.69 -19.19
C ARG A 125 3.44 -27.65 -18.76
N GLY A 126 3.82 -27.66 -17.47
CA GLY A 126 4.84 -28.56 -16.92
C GLY A 126 6.26 -28.01 -16.91
N ASP A 127 6.48 -26.74 -17.23
CA ASP A 127 7.80 -26.12 -17.13
C ASP A 127 8.22 -25.95 -15.65
N LEU A 128 9.16 -26.80 -15.23
CA LEU A 128 9.70 -26.81 -13.87
C LEU A 128 10.51 -25.55 -13.54
N ALA A 129 11.19 -24.95 -14.52
CA ALA A 129 11.94 -23.72 -14.31
C ALA A 129 10.99 -22.54 -14.08
N ALA A 130 9.87 -22.49 -14.80
CA ALA A 130 8.82 -21.52 -14.55
C ALA A 130 8.18 -21.68 -13.16
N ALA A 131 7.91 -22.92 -12.74
CA ALA A 131 7.43 -23.23 -11.40
C ALA A 131 8.42 -22.75 -10.32
N ALA A 132 9.72 -23.02 -10.50
CA ALA A 132 10.77 -22.58 -9.60
C ALA A 132 10.86 -21.04 -9.50
N ARG A 133 10.73 -20.31 -10.62
CA ARG A 133 10.69 -18.84 -10.61
C ARG A 133 9.48 -18.30 -9.82
N ILE A 134 8.31 -18.92 -9.97
CA ILE A 134 7.12 -18.54 -9.18
C ILE A 134 7.36 -18.78 -7.69
N GLN A 135 7.90 -19.94 -7.33
CA GLN A 135 8.20 -20.28 -5.95
C GLN A 135 9.23 -19.33 -5.34
N ALA A 136 10.31 -19.03 -6.08
CA ALA A 136 11.34 -18.09 -5.65
C ALA A 136 10.76 -16.69 -5.38
N ARG A 137 9.90 -16.18 -6.27
CA ARG A 137 9.19 -14.90 -6.03
C ARG A 137 8.34 -14.94 -4.77
N ARG A 138 7.54 -16.00 -4.58
CA ARG A 138 6.69 -16.14 -3.39
C ARG A 138 7.51 -16.26 -2.11
N ALA A 139 8.61 -17.00 -2.14
CA ALA A 139 9.51 -17.13 -1.00
C ALA A 139 10.13 -15.77 -0.63
N HIS A 140 10.54 -14.99 -1.62
CA HIS A 140 11.05 -13.65 -1.41
C HIS A 140 9.99 -12.68 -0.87
N GLU A 141 8.77 -12.68 -1.42
CA GLU A 141 7.64 -11.91 -0.86
C GLU A 141 7.41 -12.25 0.62
N GLN A 142 7.40 -13.54 0.96
CA GLN A 142 7.23 -14.02 2.34
C GLN A 142 8.37 -13.58 3.26
N ALA A 143 9.61 -13.60 2.75
CA ALA A 143 10.79 -13.17 3.49
C ALA A 143 10.74 -11.67 3.81
N VAL A 144 10.38 -10.82 2.83
CA VAL A 144 10.18 -9.38 3.04
C VAL A 144 9.09 -9.13 4.07
N TYR A 145 7.97 -9.85 4.00
CA TYR A 145 6.89 -9.74 4.98
C TYR A 145 7.35 -10.12 6.40
N ALA A 146 8.13 -11.19 6.55
CA ALA A 146 8.67 -11.60 7.84
C ALA A 146 9.60 -10.53 8.44
N VAL A 147 10.48 -9.95 7.63
CA VAL A 147 11.36 -8.83 8.03
C VAL A 147 10.53 -7.63 8.52
N LEU A 148 9.51 -7.24 7.76
CA LEU A 148 8.65 -6.12 8.11
C LEU A 148 7.82 -6.37 9.36
N ARG A 149 7.34 -7.59 9.56
CA ARG A 149 6.65 -7.99 10.79
C ARG A 149 7.54 -7.88 12.02
N ALA A 150 8.77 -8.38 11.94
CA ALA A 150 9.73 -8.30 13.04
C ALA A 150 10.10 -6.84 13.33
N ALA A 151 10.33 -6.03 12.30
CA ALA A 151 10.69 -4.62 12.46
C ALA A 151 9.53 -3.78 13.05
N LEU A 152 8.31 -3.94 12.55
CA LEU A 152 7.15 -3.16 13.03
C LEU A 152 6.78 -3.52 14.47
N ALA A 153 7.09 -4.74 14.95
CA ALA A 153 6.90 -5.10 16.34
C ALA A 153 7.74 -4.26 17.32
N LEU A 154 8.85 -3.65 16.85
CA LEU A 154 9.68 -2.72 17.63
C LEU A 154 9.11 -1.30 17.69
N VAL A 155 8.09 -0.99 16.89
CA VAL A 155 7.43 0.32 16.83
C VAL A 155 5.92 0.12 16.98
N PRO A 156 5.44 -0.19 18.21
CA PRO A 156 4.03 -0.53 18.44
C PRO A 156 3.09 0.66 18.20
N GLU A 157 3.56 1.89 18.43
CA GLU A 157 2.80 3.10 18.14
C GLU A 157 3.06 3.54 16.71
N GLN A 158 2.07 3.33 15.85
CA GLN A 158 2.12 3.71 14.45
C GLN A 158 1.29 4.97 14.21
N PRO A 159 1.72 5.89 13.33
CA PRO A 159 0.90 7.03 12.97
C PRO A 159 -0.44 6.54 12.41
N PRO A 160 -1.55 7.27 12.58
CA PRO A 160 -2.86 6.83 12.08
C PRO A 160 -2.98 6.93 10.55
N THR A 161 -2.19 7.79 9.92
CA THR A 161 -2.17 8.03 8.47
C THR A 161 -0.74 7.93 7.92
N GLY A 162 -0.61 7.93 6.58
CA GLY A 162 0.68 7.81 5.91
C GLY A 162 1.28 6.41 6.01
N ARG A 163 2.55 6.26 5.59
CA ARG A 163 3.25 4.98 5.68
C ARG A 163 3.55 4.60 7.13
N PRO A 164 3.63 3.29 7.44
CA PRO A 164 4.17 2.83 8.72
C PRO A 164 5.59 3.36 8.91
N VAL A 165 5.94 3.68 10.16
CA VAL A 165 7.31 4.07 10.53
C VAL A 165 8.08 2.79 10.84
N LEU A 166 9.20 2.60 10.13
CA LEU A 166 10.14 1.52 10.41
C LEU A 166 11.16 2.00 11.46
N PRO A 167 11.64 1.09 12.34
CA PRO A 167 12.67 1.42 13.32
C PRO A 167 13.98 1.84 12.65
N GLU A 168 14.70 2.74 13.29
CA GLU A 168 16.06 3.11 12.87
C GLU A 168 17.03 1.93 13.06
N PRO A 169 18.14 1.89 12.27
CA PRO A 169 19.19 0.90 12.45
C PRO A 169 19.72 0.88 13.89
N SER A 170 19.53 -0.24 14.58
CA SER A 170 19.91 -0.40 15.98
C SER A 170 20.31 -1.85 16.29
N PRO A 171 21.03 -2.10 17.39
CA PRO A 171 21.31 -3.47 17.83
C PRO A 171 20.05 -4.31 18.05
N ALA A 172 19.00 -3.72 18.62
CA ALA A 172 17.71 -4.38 18.81
C ALA A 172 17.07 -4.82 17.47
N LEU A 173 17.15 -3.97 16.44
CA LEU A 173 16.69 -4.33 15.11
C LEU A 173 17.52 -5.48 14.51
N ARG A 174 18.86 -5.44 14.64
CA ARG A 174 19.72 -6.52 14.13
C ARG A 174 19.41 -7.86 14.81
N ASP A 175 19.20 -7.84 16.12
CA ASP A 175 18.82 -9.04 16.87
C ASP A 175 17.44 -9.56 16.47
N ALA A 176 16.46 -8.67 16.27
CA ALA A 176 15.12 -9.05 15.82
C ALA A 176 15.11 -9.66 14.40
N LEU A 177 16.05 -9.28 13.55
CA LEU A 177 16.17 -9.78 12.17
C LEU A 177 17.12 -10.97 12.04
N LYS A 178 17.69 -11.45 13.15
CA LYS A 178 18.62 -12.58 13.15
C LYS A 178 17.93 -13.85 12.64
N GLY A 179 18.53 -14.48 11.63
CA GLY A 179 18.01 -15.72 11.03
C GLY A 179 16.96 -15.49 9.93
N LEU A 180 16.62 -14.24 9.60
CA LEU A 180 15.80 -13.91 8.44
C LEU A 180 16.65 -13.85 7.17
N ASP A 181 15.97 -13.90 6.02
CA ASP A 181 16.63 -13.85 4.71
C ASP A 181 17.40 -12.55 4.52
N ARG A 182 18.69 -12.67 4.23
CA ARG A 182 19.60 -11.52 4.11
C ARG A 182 19.21 -10.58 2.98
N THR A 183 18.77 -11.12 1.83
CA THR A 183 18.38 -10.32 0.66
C THR A 183 17.14 -9.47 0.98
N ALA A 184 16.16 -10.07 1.68
CA ALA A 184 14.99 -9.34 2.15
C ALA A 184 15.35 -8.26 3.18
N VAL A 185 16.28 -8.54 4.09
CA VAL A 185 16.75 -7.52 5.06
C VAL A 185 17.44 -6.37 4.35
N GLU A 186 18.36 -6.64 3.42
CA GLU A 186 19.08 -5.61 2.65
C GLU A 186 18.11 -4.77 1.79
N GLN A 187 17.04 -5.36 1.26
CA GLN A 187 16.03 -4.62 0.51
C GLN A 187 15.21 -3.66 1.39
N VAL A 188 14.85 -4.08 2.60
CA VAL A 188 14.06 -3.24 3.53
C VAL A 188 14.94 -2.23 4.26
N PHE A 189 16.15 -2.65 4.63
CA PHE A 189 17.12 -1.88 5.42
C PHE A 189 18.52 -1.92 4.77
N PRO A 190 18.74 -1.17 3.68
CA PRO A 190 19.99 -1.25 2.89
C PRO A 190 21.25 -0.86 3.66
N ASN A 191 21.13 -0.14 4.77
CA ASN A 191 22.26 0.37 5.57
C ASN A 191 22.37 -0.29 6.96
N LEU A 192 21.77 -1.47 7.17
CA LEU A 192 21.75 -2.11 8.49
C LEU A 192 23.06 -2.84 8.82
N PHE A 193 23.76 -3.31 7.80
CA PHE A 193 24.98 -4.13 7.87
C PHE A 193 26.19 -3.40 7.29
#